data_AF-A0A2I1HS67-F1
#
_entry.id   AF-A0A2I1HS67-F1
#
_cell.length_a   1.000
_cell.length_b   1.000
_cell.length_c   1.000
_cell.angle_alpha   90.00
_cell.angle_beta   90.00
_cell.angle_gamma   90.00
#
_symmetry.space_group_name_H-M   'P 1'
#
loop_
_entity.id
_entity.type
_entity.pdbx_description
1 polymer ?
#
loop_
_entity_poly.entity_id
_entity_poly.type
_entity_poly.pdbx_seq_one_letter_code
_entity_poly.pdbx_strand_id
1 'polypeptide(L)'
;MKCIYILRSNTKIKMEIPIFYGVIGKNPKEWADQVEKYLLKIGIKDDKRIFEIAKTHLLGDALQWLENEGMCIADWDKNEIKWLRLKYRLIEKYSENKN
;
A
#
# COMPACT_ATOMS: atom_id res chain seq x y z
N MET A 1 -3.84 0.90 20.54
CA MET A 1 -3.52 0.51 19.16
C MET A 1 -2.64 -0.74 19.23
N LYS A 2 -3.13 -1.92 18.85
CA LYS A 2 -2.37 -3.20 18.98
C LYS A 2 -1.67 -3.50 17.66
N CYS A 3 -0.34 -3.34 17.61
CA CYS A 3 0.48 -3.84 16.51
C CYS A 3 0.37 -5.38 16.47
N ILE A 4 -0.04 -5.93 15.33
CA ILE A 4 -0.09 -7.38 15.11
C ILE A 4 1.35 -7.85 14.88
N TYR A 5 1.99 -8.36 15.94
CA TYR A 5 3.25 -9.08 15.84
C TYR A 5 2.98 -10.51 15.39
N ILE A 6 3.47 -10.91 14.21
CA ILE A 6 3.63 -12.31 13.85
C ILE A 6 5.13 -12.65 13.98
N LEU A 7 5.46 -13.51 14.95
CA LEU A 7 6.81 -13.99 15.23
C LEU A 7 7.15 -15.21 14.35
N ARG A 8 8.22 -15.13 13.52
CA ARG A 8 9.40 -16.05 13.52
C ARG A 8 10.24 -15.95 12.24
N SER A 9 11.51 -15.53 12.38
CA SER A 9 12.73 -16.30 12.02
C SER A 9 13.99 -15.40 12.06
N ASN A 10 15.08 -15.96 12.58
CA ASN A 10 16.37 -15.30 12.87
C ASN A 10 17.21 -15.04 11.60
N THR A 11 16.86 -14.01 10.83
CA THR A 11 17.83 -13.22 10.04
C THR A 11 17.44 -11.75 10.15
N LYS A 12 18.44 -10.89 10.32
CA LYS A 12 18.39 -9.57 10.95
C LYS A 12 17.80 -8.45 10.06
N ILE A 13 16.66 -8.68 9.42
CA ILE A 13 15.81 -7.66 8.80
C ILE A 13 14.35 -8.08 8.99
N LYS A 14 13.69 -7.59 10.04
CA LYS A 14 12.23 -7.51 10.04
C LYS A 14 11.85 -6.52 8.93
N MET A 15 11.58 -7.03 7.74
CA MET A 15 10.87 -6.21 6.76
C MET A 15 9.46 -6.06 7.32
N GLU A 16 9.13 -4.89 7.85
CA GLU A 16 7.76 -4.52 8.15
C GLU A 16 7.27 -3.70 6.96
N ILE A 17 5.97 -3.80 6.63
CA ILE A 17 5.39 -2.94 5.60
C ILE A 17 5.44 -1.51 6.16
N PRO A 18 6.08 -0.55 5.47
CA PRO A 18 6.14 0.82 5.96
C PRO A 18 4.77 1.48 5.92
N ILE A 19 4.53 2.43 6.82
CA ILE A 19 3.35 3.29 6.78
C ILE A 19 3.52 4.30 5.64
N PHE A 20 2.47 4.48 4.84
CA PHE A 20 2.39 5.53 3.84
C PHE A 20 1.50 6.67 4.34
N TYR A 21 2.10 7.85 4.51
CA TYR A 21 1.41 9.04 5.02
C TYR A 21 0.78 9.92 3.94
N GLY A 22 1.09 9.70 2.65
CA GLY A 22 0.62 10.58 1.57
C GLY A 22 1.37 11.91 1.48
N VAL A 23 2.66 11.93 1.83
CA VAL A 23 3.49 13.14 1.68
C VAL A 23 3.91 13.28 0.22
N ILE A 24 3.54 14.40 -0.42
CA ILE A 24 3.96 14.75 -1.79
C ILE A 24 5.49 14.79 -1.86
N GLY A 25 6.09 14.14 -2.86
CA GLY A 25 7.55 14.03 -3.01
C GLY A 25 8.16 12.76 -2.41
N LYS A 26 7.40 11.97 -1.64
CA LYS A 26 7.76 10.55 -1.42
C LYS A 26 7.41 9.74 -2.66
N ASN A 27 8.14 8.66 -2.91
CA ASN A 27 7.93 7.81 -4.08
C ASN A 27 6.83 6.75 -3.78
N PRO A 28 5.55 6.97 -4.17
CA PRO A 28 4.48 6.00 -3.93
C PRO A 28 4.72 4.66 -4.63
N LYS A 29 5.44 4.66 -5.74
CA LYS A 29 5.81 3.43 -6.46
C LYS A 29 6.77 2.59 -5.62
N GLU A 30 7.79 3.21 -5.04
CA GLU A 30 8.72 2.50 -4.15
C GLU A 30 8.00 1.88 -2.95
N TRP A 31 7.06 2.61 -2.34
CA TRP A 31 6.24 2.08 -1.26
C TRP A 31 5.41 0.86 -1.72
N ALA A 32 4.73 0.96 -2.87
CA ALA A 32 3.94 -0.13 -3.41
C ALA A 32 4.79 -1.36 -3.73
N ASP A 33 5.98 -1.17 -4.31
CA ASP A 33 6.91 -2.26 -4.62
C ASP A 33 7.40 -2.96 -3.33
N GLN A 34 7.58 -2.20 -2.23
CA GLN A 34 7.93 -2.77 -0.92
C GLN A 34 6.80 -3.60 -0.32
N VAL A 35 5.55 -3.14 -0.42
CA VAL A 35 4.36 -3.91 -0.01
C VAL A 35 4.30 -5.24 -0.76
N GLU A 36 4.39 -5.21 -2.08
CA GLU A 36 4.34 -6.41 -2.93
C GLU A 36 5.48 -7.38 -2.61
N LYS A 37 6.71 -6.88 -2.50
CA LYS A 37 7.88 -7.68 -2.18
C LYS A 37 7.75 -8.38 -0.82
N TYR A 38 7.24 -7.67 0.18
CA TYR A 38 7.05 -8.26 1.51
C TYR A 38 5.95 -9.33 1.50
N LEU A 39 4.79 -9.02 0.93
CA LEU A 39 3.65 -9.93 0.89
C LEU A 39 3.96 -11.19 0.07
N LEU A 40 4.65 -11.04 -1.06
CA LEU A 40 5.16 -12.16 -1.84
C LEU A 40 6.10 -13.06 -1.03
N LYS A 41 7.02 -12.47 -0.26
CA LYS A 41 7.97 -13.20 0.59
C LYS A 41 7.26 -14.07 1.64
N ILE A 42 6.13 -13.60 2.18
CA ILE A 42 5.31 -14.38 3.15
C ILE A 42 4.22 -15.22 2.47
N GLY A 43 4.24 -15.35 1.14
CA GLY A 43 3.34 -16.22 0.38
C GLY A 43 1.96 -15.64 0.05
N ILE A 44 1.74 -14.35 0.31
CA ILE A 44 0.48 -13.66 -0.03
C ILE A 44 0.58 -13.16 -1.48
N LYS A 45 -0.25 -13.73 -2.35
CA LYS A 45 -0.35 -13.37 -3.79
C LYS A 45 -1.77 -12.99 -4.22
N ASP A 46 -2.74 -13.17 -3.33
CA ASP A 46 -4.13 -12.83 -3.56
C ASP A 46 -4.30 -11.31 -3.54
N ASP A 47 -4.91 -10.75 -4.59
CA ASP A 47 -4.96 -9.30 -4.80
C ASP A 47 -5.84 -8.60 -3.76
N LYS A 48 -6.99 -9.20 -3.42
CA LYS A 48 -7.88 -8.67 -2.38
C LYS A 48 -7.20 -8.67 -1.01
N ARG A 49 -6.45 -9.72 -0.70
CA ARG A 49 -5.68 -9.78 0.54
C ARG A 49 -4.56 -8.74 0.57
N ILE A 50 -3.90 -8.49 -0.56
CA ILE A 50 -2.91 -7.41 -0.67
C ILE A 50 -3.58 -6.05 -0.44
N PHE A 51 -4.72 -5.81 -1.08
CA PHE A 51 -5.50 -4.59 -0.93
C PHE A 51 -5.86 -4.29 0.52
N GLU A 52 -6.43 -5.26 1.23
CA GLU A 52 -6.81 -5.09 2.63
C GLU A 52 -5.60 -4.83 3.53
N ILE A 53 -4.48 -5.51 3.31
CA ILE A 53 -3.25 -5.25 4.09
C ILE A 53 -2.68 -3.86 3.78
N ALA A 54 -2.58 -3.49 2.50
CA ALA A 54 -2.06 -2.20 2.07
C ALA A 54 -2.87 -1.04 2.68
N LYS A 55 -4.21 -1.16 2.70
CA LYS A 55 -5.11 -0.18 3.33
C LYS A 55 -4.78 0.10 4.79
N THR A 56 -4.49 -0.95 5.57
CA THR A 56 -4.14 -0.77 6.99
C THR A 56 -2.83 -0.02 7.23
N HIS A 57 -2.00 0.17 6.20
CA HIS A 57 -0.73 0.89 6.27
C HIS A 57 -0.82 2.30 5.67
N LEU A 58 -2.01 2.74 5.26
CA LEU A 58 -2.26 4.13 4.89
C LEU A 58 -2.66 4.90 6.15
N LEU A 59 -1.98 6.01 6.43
CA LEU A 59 -2.29 6.93 7.52
C LEU A 59 -2.18 8.38 7.03
N GLY A 60 -2.59 9.34 7.87
CA GLY A 60 -2.50 10.77 7.54
C GLY A 60 -3.26 11.12 6.27
N ASP A 61 -2.63 11.91 5.40
CA ASP A 61 -3.22 12.42 4.17
C ASP A 61 -3.62 11.28 3.21
N ALA A 62 -2.88 10.17 3.20
CA ALA A 62 -3.22 9.01 2.36
C ALA A 62 -4.51 8.32 2.82
N LEU A 63 -4.72 8.19 4.13
CA LEU A 63 -5.96 7.61 4.66
C LEU A 63 -7.14 8.54 4.41
N GLN A 64 -6.96 9.84 4.70
CA GLN A 64 -8.00 10.85 4.44
C GLN A 64 -8.38 10.91 2.96
N TRP A 65 -7.40 10.81 2.06
CA TRP A 65 -7.66 10.72 0.63
C TRP A 65 -8.45 9.47 0.26
N LEU A 66 -8.08 8.31 0.79
CA LEU A 66 -8.78 7.06 0.51
C LEU A 66 -10.26 7.13 0.96
N GLU A 67 -10.51 7.69 2.14
CA GLU A 67 -11.85 7.83 2.72
C GLU A 67 -12.74 8.83 1.95
N ASN A 68 -12.16 9.88 1.35
CA ASN A 68 -12.94 10.93 0.67
C ASN A 68 -13.01 10.75 -0.86
N GLU A 69 -11.90 10.42 -1.51
CA GLU A 69 -11.78 10.35 -2.98
C GLU A 69 -11.60 8.92 -3.50
N GLY A 70 -11.19 7.99 -2.61
CA GLY A 70 -10.86 6.61 -2.94
C GLY A 70 -11.94 5.58 -2.64
N MET A 71 -13.17 6.00 -2.28
CA MET A 71 -14.25 5.10 -1.81
C MET A 71 -14.62 3.97 -2.79
N CYS A 72 -14.43 4.17 -4.10
CA CYS A 72 -14.74 3.15 -5.10
C CYS A 72 -13.59 2.17 -5.39
N ILE A 73 -12.42 2.35 -4.78
CA ILE A 73 -11.27 1.45 -4.97
C ILE A 73 -11.59 0.11 -4.32
N ALA A 74 -11.42 -0.97 -5.07
CA ALA A 74 -11.86 -2.31 -4.67
C ALA A 74 -10.73 -3.36 -4.65
N ASP A 75 -9.65 -3.10 -5.38
CA ASP A 75 -8.57 -4.05 -5.62
C ASP A 75 -7.21 -3.38 -5.50
N TRP A 76 -6.16 -4.19 -5.38
CA TRP A 76 -4.80 -3.69 -5.32
C TRP A 76 -4.31 -3.26 -6.71
N ASP A 77 -4.26 -4.19 -7.67
CA ASP A 77 -3.77 -3.91 -9.04
C ASP A 77 -4.44 -4.76 -10.15
N LYS A 78 -5.22 -5.80 -9.82
CA LYS A 78 -5.79 -6.72 -10.84
C LYS A 78 -7.12 -6.31 -11.47
N ASN A 79 -7.80 -5.25 -10.99
CA ASN A 79 -9.09 -4.84 -11.54
C ASN A 79 -8.97 -4.43 -13.02
N GLU A 80 -9.90 -4.79 -13.90
CA GLU A 80 -9.85 -4.35 -15.31
C GLU A 80 -9.87 -2.82 -15.45
N ILE A 81 -10.63 -2.13 -14.59
CA ILE A 81 -10.74 -0.68 -14.54
C ILE A 81 -9.61 -0.13 -13.65
N LYS A 82 -8.66 0.60 -14.27
CA LYS A 82 -7.49 1.16 -13.56
C LYS A 82 -7.86 2.06 -12.38
N TRP A 83 -8.95 2.81 -12.48
CA TRP A 83 -9.44 3.70 -11.43
C TRP A 83 -9.93 2.96 -10.17
N LEU A 84 -10.17 1.66 -10.25
CA LEU A 84 -10.57 0.85 -9.08
C LEU A 84 -9.36 0.18 -8.40
N ARG A 85 -8.14 0.45 -8.86
CA ARG A 85 -6.88 -0.11 -8.34
C ARG A 85 -6.20 0.87 -7.37
N LEU A 86 -5.92 0.39 -6.16
CA LEU A 86 -5.27 1.21 -5.13
C LEU A 86 -3.85 1.62 -5.54
N LYS A 87 -3.06 0.67 -6.07
CA LYS A 87 -1.66 0.91 -6.46
C LYS A 87 -1.56 2.03 -7.49
N TYR A 88 -2.36 1.95 -8.54
CA TYR A 88 -2.39 2.95 -9.62
C TYR A 88 -2.73 4.33 -9.08
N ARG A 89 -3.80 4.45 -8.28
CA ARG A 89 -4.27 5.75 -7.80
C ARG A 89 -3.35 6.39 -6.76
N LEU A 90 -2.70 5.60 -5.89
CA LEU A 90 -1.67 6.14 -4.99
C LEU A 90 -0.48 6.71 -5.77
N ILE A 91 -0.04 6.00 -6.82
CA ILE A 91 1.05 6.47 -7.68
C ILE A 91 0.64 7.75 -8.40
N GLU A 92 -0.55 7.80 -9.00
CA GLU A 92 -1.05 8.99 -9.68
C GLU A 92 -1.19 10.19 -8.74
N LYS A 93 -1.77 10.01 -7.55
CA LYS A 93 -2.05 11.10 -6.61
C LYS A 93 -0.79 11.70 -5.98
N TYR A 94 0.20 10.85 -5.66
CA TYR A 94 1.34 11.24 -4.83
C TYR A 94 2.69 11.23 -5.55
N SER A 95 2.76 10.78 -6.81
CA SER A 95 3.95 11.04 -7.62
C SER A 95 4.06 12.54 -7.84
N GLU A 96 5.27 13.07 -7.77
CA GLU A 96 5.52 14.48 -8.07
C GLU A 96 4.92 14.82 -9.44
N ASN A 97 4.09 15.85 -9.49
CA ASN A 97 3.94 16.64 -10.71
C ASN A 97 5.31 17.24 -10.96
N LYS A 98 6.13 16.54 -11.76
CA LYS A 98 7.22 17.17 -12.49
C LYS A 98 6.55 18.13 -13.47
N ASN A 99 6.27 19.35 -13.00
CA ASN A 99 6.17 20.51 -13.88
C ASN A 99 7.48 20.65 -14.66
#